data_AF-A0A6C0B0T7-F1
#
_entry.id   AF-A0A6C0B0T7-F1
#
_cell.length_a   1.000
_cell.length_b   1.000
_cell.length_c   1.000
_cell.angle_alpha   90.00
_cell.angle_beta   90.00
_cell.angle_gamma   90.00
#
_symmetry.space_group_name_H-M   'P 1'
#
loop_
_entity.id
_entity.type
_entity.pdbx_description
1 polymer ?
#
loop_
_entity_poly.entity_id
_entity_poly.type
_entity_poly.pdbx_seq_one_letter_code
_entity_poly.pdbx_strand_id
1 'polypeptide(L)'
;MTTRVFIKDYTLQDVRKKMIILKKYIRREELFTEIISSEGIFSVDNNKLYKIEPVDADITTYKVNETTTLLDNSYTKRELIFSQIPFTHTYFERVRLSFTMQPENLKSAFLTLIIEGNYADKNSYKETSNKDTSNKDTSKMDATCNKDLLNFIPTDMYFITKESFGNILLIKELNVFLSILK
;
A
#
# COMPACT_ATOMS: atom_id res chain seq x y z
N MET A 1 7.97 -6.68 14.23
CA MET A 1 6.79 -7.27 13.60
C MET A 1 5.93 -6.13 13.08
N THR A 2 5.25 -6.31 11.96
CA THR A 2 4.44 -5.25 11.34
C THR A 2 2.98 -5.60 11.55
N THR A 3 2.19 -4.67 12.08
CA THR A 3 0.76 -4.85 12.37
C THR A 3 -0.05 -4.08 11.34
N ARG A 4 -1.05 -4.74 10.74
CA ARG A 4 -2.08 -4.09 9.94
C ARG A 4 -3.21 -3.62 10.85
N VAL A 5 -3.69 -2.42 10.61
CA VAL A 5 -4.79 -1.79 11.36
C VAL A 5 -5.90 -1.46 10.38
N PHE A 6 -7.06 -2.08 10.57
CA PHE A 6 -8.24 -1.84 9.76
C PHE A 6 -9.27 -1.02 10.54
N ILE A 7 -10.06 -0.22 9.82
CA ILE A 7 -11.19 0.52 10.40
C ILE A 7 -12.46 -0.26 10.09
N LYS A 8 -13.19 -0.69 11.12
CA LYS A 8 -14.29 -1.67 10.99
C LYS A 8 -15.42 -1.21 10.06
N ASP A 9 -15.84 0.05 10.17
CA ASP A 9 -17.04 0.58 9.52
C ASP A 9 -16.70 1.60 8.42
N TYR A 10 -15.65 1.32 7.64
CA TYR A 10 -15.13 2.24 6.65
C TYR A 10 -15.48 1.85 5.21
N THR A 11 -15.70 2.83 4.32
CA THR A 11 -16.03 2.57 2.91
C THR A 11 -14.97 3.11 1.94
N LEU A 12 -14.63 2.31 0.92
CA LEU A 12 -13.66 2.70 -0.11
C LEU A 12 -14.15 3.85 -1.01
N GLN A 13 -15.47 4.05 -1.10
CA GLN A 13 -16.03 5.18 -1.85
C GLN A 13 -15.67 6.51 -1.20
N ASP A 14 -15.61 6.56 0.14
CA ASP A 14 -15.20 7.75 0.87
C ASP A 14 -13.70 8.03 0.68
N VAL A 15 -12.85 6.99 0.67
CA VAL A 15 -11.42 7.12 0.34
C VAL A 15 -11.25 7.88 -0.96
N ARG A 16 -11.95 7.41 -2.00
CA ARG A 16 -11.77 7.87 -3.37
C ARG A 16 -11.98 9.38 -3.46
N LYS A 17 -12.99 9.90 -2.78
CA LYS A 17 -13.28 11.35 -2.72
C LYS A 17 -12.19 12.14 -1.99
N LYS A 18 -11.52 11.52 -1.01
CA LYS A 18 -10.47 12.15 -0.18
C LYS A 18 -9.05 11.98 -0.74
N MET A 19 -8.85 11.14 -1.77
CA MET A 19 -7.54 10.90 -2.40
C MET A 19 -6.84 12.20 -2.83
N ILE A 20 -7.59 13.19 -3.33
CA ILE A 20 -7.05 14.49 -3.74
C ILE A 20 -6.37 15.22 -2.57
N ILE A 21 -6.95 15.13 -1.36
CA ILE A 21 -6.43 15.74 -0.13
C ILE A 21 -5.21 14.96 0.35
N LEU A 22 -5.26 13.62 0.22
CA LEU A 22 -4.19 12.73 0.62
C LEU A 22 -2.95 12.82 -0.29
N LYS A 23 -3.08 13.33 -1.51
CA LYS A 23 -2.00 13.43 -2.52
C LYS A 23 -0.70 14.02 -1.94
N LYS A 24 -0.82 15.07 -1.12
CA LYS A 24 0.34 15.75 -0.51
C LYS A 24 1.10 14.93 0.54
N TYR A 25 0.52 13.80 0.97
CA TYR A 25 1.11 12.88 1.96
C TYR A 25 1.66 11.60 1.30
N ILE A 26 1.57 11.45 -0.01
CA ILE A 26 2.13 10.29 -0.72
C ILE A 26 3.64 10.26 -0.51
N ARG A 27 4.15 9.09 -0.13
CA ARG A 27 5.59 8.82 0.02
C ARG A 27 6.10 7.79 -0.96
N ARG A 28 5.27 6.81 -1.28
CA ARG A 28 5.68 5.72 -2.14
C ARG A 28 4.49 5.23 -2.95
N GLU A 29 4.77 4.94 -4.20
CA GLU A 29 3.91 4.19 -5.09
C GLU A 29 4.69 2.94 -5.50
N GLU A 30 4.06 1.77 -5.36
CA GLU A 30 4.63 0.50 -5.78
C GLU A 30 3.62 -0.20 -6.70
N LEU A 31 4.06 -0.61 -7.88
CA LEU A 31 3.32 -1.61 -8.65
C LEU A 31 3.78 -2.99 -8.19
N PHE A 32 2.82 -3.86 -7.93
CA PHE A 32 3.10 -5.24 -7.66
C PHE A 32 2.14 -6.13 -8.43
N THR A 33 2.63 -7.34 -8.69
CA THR A 33 1.94 -8.37 -9.44
C THR A 33 1.69 -9.55 -8.51
N GLU A 34 0.43 -9.95 -8.42
CA GLU A 34 0.01 -11.18 -7.77
C GLU A 34 -0.49 -12.19 -8.80
N ILE A 35 -0.07 -13.43 -8.64
CA ILE A 35 -0.46 -14.55 -9.49
C ILE A 35 -1.11 -15.59 -8.59
N ILE A 36 -2.35 -15.96 -8.90
CA ILE A 36 -3.11 -16.95 -8.14
C ILE A 36 -3.32 -18.17 -9.03
N SER A 37 -3.04 -19.36 -8.49
CA SER A 37 -3.27 -20.63 -9.17
C SER A 37 -3.70 -21.70 -8.17
N SER A 38 -4.03 -22.89 -8.65
CA SER A 38 -4.29 -24.07 -7.80
C SER A 38 -3.08 -24.47 -6.94
N GLU A 39 -1.86 -24.09 -7.33
CA GLU A 39 -0.63 -24.43 -6.60
C GLU A 39 -0.25 -23.41 -5.51
N GLY A 40 -0.98 -22.30 -5.44
CA GLY A 40 -0.83 -21.26 -4.45
C GLY A 40 -0.81 -19.84 -5.02
N ILE A 41 -0.39 -18.92 -4.16
CA ILE A 41 -0.24 -17.50 -4.44
C ILE A 41 1.23 -17.21 -4.71
N PHE A 42 1.50 -16.43 -5.75
CA PHE A 42 2.84 -16.02 -6.14
C PHE A 42 2.89 -14.51 -6.33
N SER A 43 4.07 -13.94 -6.11
CA SER A 43 4.34 -12.53 -6.41
C SER A 43 5.59 -12.37 -7.25
N VAL A 44 5.55 -11.41 -8.17
CA VAL A 44 6.72 -10.99 -8.94
C VAL A 44 7.21 -9.66 -8.39
N ASP A 45 8.47 -9.62 -7.99
CA ASP A 45 9.10 -8.44 -7.39
C ASP A 45 10.58 -8.41 -7.78
N ASN A 46 11.02 -7.32 -8.40
CA ASN A 46 12.40 -7.12 -8.89
C ASN A 46 12.91 -8.29 -9.76
N ASN A 47 12.11 -8.70 -10.75
CA ASN A 47 12.38 -9.83 -11.66
C ASN A 47 12.62 -11.19 -10.95
N LYS A 48 12.16 -11.32 -9.70
CA LYS A 48 12.19 -12.57 -8.94
C LYS A 48 10.77 -13.02 -8.65
N LEU A 49 10.55 -14.33 -8.76
CA LEU A 49 9.28 -14.97 -8.45
C LEU A 49 9.33 -15.54 -7.03
N TYR A 50 8.33 -15.22 -6.23
CA TYR A 50 8.20 -15.71 -4.87
C TYR A 50 6.88 -16.46 -4.71
N LYS A 51 6.92 -17.64 -4.08
CA LYS A 51 5.72 -18.27 -3.53
C LYS A 51 5.38 -17.59 -2.20
N ILE A 52 4.12 -17.20 -2.06
CA ILE A 52 3.59 -16.56 -0.87
C ILE A 52 2.85 -17.59 -0.04
N GLU A 53 3.24 -17.72 1.23
CA GLU A 53 2.55 -18.52 2.23
C GLU A 53 1.99 -17.59 3.31
N PRO A 54 0.66 -17.46 3.46
CA PRO A 54 0.07 -16.69 4.53
C PRO A 54 0.28 -17.39 5.87
N VAL A 55 0.59 -16.60 6.90
CA VAL A 55 0.65 -17.04 8.29
C VAL A 55 -0.34 -16.19 9.06
N ASP A 56 -1.45 -16.82 9.43
CA ASP A 56 -2.55 -16.16 10.11
C ASP A 56 -2.23 -15.91 11.59
N ALA A 57 -2.76 -14.81 12.12
CA ALA A 57 -2.75 -14.47 13.52
C ALA A 57 -4.15 -14.06 13.98
N ASP A 58 -4.40 -14.12 15.28
CA ASP A 58 -5.67 -13.67 15.84
C ASP A 58 -5.88 -12.18 15.60
N ILE A 59 -7.08 -11.83 15.13
CA ILE A 59 -7.51 -10.45 14.98
C ILE A 59 -7.94 -9.93 16.36
N THR A 60 -7.32 -8.84 16.80
CA THR A 60 -7.70 -8.18 18.06
C THR A 60 -8.48 -6.90 17.77
N THR A 61 -9.50 -6.63 18.57
CA THR A 61 -10.29 -5.40 18.44
C THR A 61 -9.81 -4.37 19.45
N TYR A 62 -9.64 -3.13 18.99
CA TYR A 62 -9.27 -2.01 19.84
C TYR A 62 -10.20 -0.82 19.55
N LYS A 63 -10.54 -0.05 20.58
CA LYS A 63 -11.39 1.14 20.43
C LYS A 63 -10.54 2.39 20.60
N VAL A 64 -10.45 3.19 19.54
CA VAL A 64 -9.77 4.50 19.56
C VAL A 64 -10.84 5.58 19.43
N ASN A 65 -11.11 6.28 20.53
CA ASN A 65 -12.23 7.22 20.63
C ASN A 65 -13.56 6.54 20.25
N GLU A 66 -14.25 7.04 19.23
CA GLU A 66 -15.50 6.48 18.70
C GLU A 66 -15.27 5.47 17.56
N THR A 67 -14.01 5.19 17.20
CA THR A 67 -13.66 4.35 16.05
C THR A 67 -13.24 2.96 16.53
N THR A 68 -13.86 1.93 15.97
CA THR A 68 -13.44 0.54 16.19
C THR A 68 -12.37 0.16 15.18
N THR A 69 -11.21 -0.27 15.68
CA THR A 69 -10.08 -0.70 14.87
C THR A 69 -9.82 -2.19 15.07
N LEU A 70 -9.48 -2.89 13.99
CA LEU A 70 -9.10 -4.30 14.01
C LEU A 70 -7.59 -4.38 13.76
N LEU A 71 -6.87 -5.06 14.64
CA LEU A 71 -5.43 -5.27 14.54
C LEU A 71 -5.18 -6.69 14.06
N ASP A 72 -4.46 -6.79 12.97
CA ASP A 72 -4.08 -8.04 12.34
C ASP A 72 -2.55 -8.14 12.28
N ASN A 73 -2.02 -9.14 12.95
CA ASN A 73 -0.59 -9.45 12.97
C ASN A 73 -0.21 -10.56 11.97
N SER A 74 -1.16 -10.99 11.13
CA SER A 74 -0.91 -11.94 10.06
C SER A 74 0.14 -11.39 9.12
N TYR A 75 0.98 -12.28 8.62
CA TYR A 75 2.07 -11.92 7.71
C TYR A 75 2.24 -12.97 6.64
N THR A 76 2.98 -12.63 5.59
CA THR A 76 3.28 -13.54 4.50
C THR A 76 4.74 -13.95 4.56
N LYS A 77 5.01 -15.25 4.57
CA LYS A 77 6.33 -15.77 4.23
C LYS A 77 6.51 -15.74 2.71
N ARG A 78 7.71 -15.39 2.27
CA ARG A 78 8.09 -15.38 0.84
C ARG A 78 9.20 -16.38 0.64
N GLU A 79 8.96 -17.37 -0.19
CA GLU A 79 9.96 -18.33 -0.64
C GLU A 79 10.36 -17.97 -2.07
N LEU A 80 11.65 -17.74 -2.32
CA LEU A 80 12.16 -17.52 -3.66
C LEU A 80 12.06 -18.84 -4.44
N ILE A 81 11.37 -18.83 -5.57
CA ILE A 81 11.25 -20.00 -6.44
C ILE A 81 11.88 -19.71 -7.80
N PHE A 82 12.51 -20.74 -8.36
CA PHE A 82 13.14 -20.69 -9.69
C PHE A 82 12.30 -21.40 -10.75
N SER A 83 11.14 -21.91 -10.37
CA SER A 83 10.22 -22.64 -11.25
C SER A 83 9.42 -21.69 -12.15
N GLN A 84 8.77 -22.27 -13.15
CA GLN A 84 7.83 -21.57 -14.00
C GLN A 84 6.54 -21.24 -13.23
N ILE A 85 5.85 -20.19 -13.66
CA ILE A 85 4.50 -19.88 -13.18
C ILE A 85 3.57 -21.02 -13.63
N PRO A 86 2.65 -21.50 -12.77
CA PRO A 86 1.71 -22.55 -13.14
C PRO A 86 0.93 -22.20 -14.42
N PHE A 87 0.74 -23.18 -15.32
CA PHE A 87 0.13 -22.92 -16.63
C PHE A 87 -1.27 -22.30 -16.51
N THR A 88 -2.08 -22.84 -15.59
CA THR A 88 -3.39 -22.28 -15.28
C THR A 88 -3.26 -21.32 -14.10
N HIS A 89 -3.32 -20.02 -14.38
CA HIS A 89 -3.23 -18.98 -13.36
C HIS A 89 -4.11 -17.77 -13.71
N THR A 90 -4.41 -16.98 -12.68
CA THR A 90 -4.98 -15.64 -12.82
C THR A 90 -3.95 -14.62 -12.38
N TYR A 91 -3.83 -13.54 -13.14
CA TYR A 91 -2.87 -12.46 -12.92
C TYR A 91 -3.58 -11.19 -12.49
N PHE A 92 -3.03 -10.52 -11.47
CA PHE A 92 -3.49 -9.23 -11.00
C PHE A 92 -2.31 -8.27 -10.88
N GLU A 93 -2.39 -7.15 -11.59
CA GLU A 93 -1.62 -5.95 -11.27
C GLU A 93 -2.38 -5.13 -10.25
N ARG A 94 -1.66 -4.59 -9.27
CA ARG A 94 -2.17 -3.63 -8.30
C ARG A 94 -1.14 -2.57 -8.00
N VAL A 95 -1.64 -1.38 -7.73
CA VAL A 95 -0.84 -0.26 -7.26
C VAL A 95 -1.07 -0.09 -5.76
N ARG A 96 0.01 -0.03 -4.99
CA ARG A 96 0.03 0.31 -3.57
C ARG A 96 0.53 1.74 -3.39
N LEU A 97 -0.30 2.58 -2.80
CA LEU A 97 0.05 3.93 -2.39
C LEU A 97 0.30 3.96 -0.88
N SER A 98 1.46 4.46 -0.47
CA SER A 98 1.85 4.64 0.93
C SER A 98 1.85 6.11 1.29
N PHE A 99 1.14 6.46 2.36
CA PHE A 99 0.99 7.83 2.85
C PHE A 99 1.51 7.97 4.27
N THR A 100 2.25 9.05 4.55
CA THR A 100 2.72 9.37 5.90
C THR A 100 2.50 10.84 6.25
N MET A 101 2.20 11.12 7.52
CA MET A 101 2.03 12.48 8.03
C MET A 101 3.35 13.15 8.39
N GLN A 102 4.42 12.36 8.55
CA GLN A 102 5.73 12.90 8.91
C GLN A 102 6.37 13.64 7.74
N PRO A 103 7.08 14.76 8.01
CA PRO A 103 7.86 15.45 6.99
C PRO A 103 9.00 14.56 6.46
N GLU A 104 9.43 14.83 5.22
CA GLU A 104 10.33 13.96 4.45
C GLU A 104 11.71 13.72 5.07
N ASN A 105 12.09 14.56 6.02
CA ASN A 105 13.36 14.49 6.75
C ASN A 105 13.35 13.51 7.93
N LEU A 106 12.19 12.95 8.32
CA LEU A 106 12.09 11.92 9.35
C LEU A 106 12.10 10.51 8.73
N LYS A 107 13.03 9.67 9.21
CA LYS A 107 13.32 8.35 8.63
C LYS A 107 12.22 7.29 8.83
N SER A 108 11.30 7.47 9.77
CA SER A 108 10.27 6.45 10.02
C SER A 108 9.00 7.02 10.64
N ALA A 109 7.90 6.93 9.89
CA ALA A 109 6.56 7.18 10.43
C ALA A 109 6.15 6.08 11.41
N PHE A 110 5.44 6.45 12.47
CA PHE A 110 4.85 5.48 13.41
C PHE A 110 3.67 4.75 12.78
N LEU A 111 2.98 5.44 11.87
CA LEU A 111 1.84 4.92 11.13
C LEU A 111 1.96 5.28 9.65
N THR A 112 1.74 4.30 8.78
CA THR A 112 1.64 4.50 7.33
C THR A 112 0.26 4.09 6.88
N LEU A 113 -0.48 4.98 6.23
CA LEU A 113 -1.72 4.61 5.56
C LEU A 113 -1.36 3.95 4.24
N ILE A 114 -1.95 2.79 3.96
CA ILE A 114 -1.83 2.06 2.71
C ILE A 114 -3.19 2.07 2.03
N ILE A 115 -3.18 2.42 0.74
CA ILE A 115 -4.34 2.29 -0.13
C ILE A 115 -3.89 1.50 -1.35
N GLU A 116 -4.54 0.37 -1.58
CA GLU A 116 -4.31 -0.46 -2.77
C GLU A 116 -5.45 -0.30 -3.75
N GLY A 117 -5.16 -0.47 -5.03
CA GLY A 117 -6.17 -0.29 -6.07
C GLY A 117 -5.58 -0.35 -7.47
N ASN A 118 -6.39 0.09 -8.42
CA ASN A 118 -6.05 0.10 -9.83
C ASN A 118 -6.48 1.41 -10.48
N TYR A 119 -5.74 1.85 -11.49
CA TYR A 119 -6.19 2.93 -12.35
C TYR A 119 -7.23 2.40 -13.35
N ALA A 120 -8.30 3.16 -13.56
CA ALA A 120 -9.37 2.80 -14.51
C ALA A 120 -8.84 2.62 -15.94
N ASP A 121 -7.86 3.44 -16.34
CA ASP A 121 -7.18 3.35 -17.63
C ASP A 121 -5.82 2.67 -17.48
N LYS A 122 -5.70 1.41 -17.96
CA LYS A 122 -4.43 0.68 -17.95
C LYS A 122 -3.31 1.34 -18.76
N ASN A 123 -3.66 2.24 -19.69
CA ASN A 123 -2.70 3.00 -20.49
C ASN A 123 -2.06 4.17 -19.73
N SER A 124 -2.64 4.63 -18.62
CA SER A 124 -2.04 5.71 -17.81
C SER A 124 -0.75 5.29 -17.09
N TYR A 125 -0.46 3.98 -17.05
CA TYR A 125 0.71 3.42 -16.37
C TYR A 125 1.94 3.26 -17.30
N LYS A 126 1.75 3.19 -18.63
CA LYS A 126 2.81 2.78 -19.57
C LYS A 126 3.87 3.84 -19.92
N GLU A 127 3.78 5.08 -19.43
CA GLU A 127 4.67 6.17 -19.88
C GLU A 127 6.00 6.34 -19.13
N THR A 128 6.40 5.43 -18.22
CA THR A 128 7.63 5.65 -17.41
C THR A 128 8.76 4.63 -17.53
N SER A 129 8.68 3.62 -18.40
CA SER A 129 9.77 2.64 -18.53
C SER A 129 10.67 2.79 -19.78
N ASN A 130 10.38 3.69 -20.72
CA ASN A 130 11.24 3.94 -21.87
C ASN A 130 11.61 5.42 -21.99
N LYS A 131 12.65 5.86 -21.29
CA LYS A 131 13.48 6.96 -21.80
C LYS A 131 14.93 6.48 -21.85
N ASP A 132 15.33 6.16 -23.07
CA ASP A 132 16.72 6.04 -23.47
C ASP A 132 17.52 7.26 -23.01
N THR A 133 18.70 6.92 -22.54
CA THR A 133 19.84 7.78 -22.21
C THR A 133 20.17 8.79 -23.31
N SER A 134 20.08 10.08 -22.99
CA SER A 134 21.19 11.02 -23.26
C SER A 134 20.95 12.38 -22.58
N ASN A 135 22.01 12.88 -21.96
CA ASN A 135 22.29 14.23 -21.47
C ASN A 135 22.06 14.56 -19.98
N LYS A 136 23.24 14.84 -19.38
CA LYS A 136 23.57 15.53 -18.14
C LYS A 136 22.64 16.71 -17.82
N ASP A 137 22.13 16.77 -16.59
CA ASP A 137 22.59 17.75 -15.61
C ASP A 137 21.94 17.52 -14.22
N THR A 138 22.73 17.83 -13.20
CA THR A 138 22.45 17.68 -11.77
C THR A 138 21.33 18.60 -11.29
N SER A 139 20.19 18.05 -10.83
CA SER A 139 19.51 18.47 -9.59
C SER A 139 18.28 17.58 -9.31
N LYS A 140 18.21 17.06 -8.07
CA LYS A 140 17.03 16.65 -7.29
C LYS A 140 16.06 15.62 -7.90
N MET A 141 15.85 14.53 -7.15
CA MET A 141 14.73 13.59 -7.28
C MET A 141 13.40 14.35 -7.30
N ASP A 142 12.85 14.58 -8.49
CA ASP A 142 11.43 14.88 -8.69
C ASP A 142 10.82 13.72 -9.49
N ALA A 143 10.61 12.59 -8.80
CA ALA A 143 9.67 11.58 -9.26
C ALA A 143 8.26 12.12 -8.98
N THR A 144 7.85 13.07 -9.80
CA THR A 144 6.57 13.77 -9.72
C THR A 144 5.44 12.76 -9.83
N CYS A 145 4.92 12.32 -8.68
CA CYS A 145 3.66 11.60 -8.53
C CYS A 145 2.49 12.57 -8.85
N ASN A 146 2.42 13.01 -10.10
CA ASN A 146 1.31 13.76 -10.68
C ASN A 146 0.36 12.84 -11.45
N LYS A 147 0.22 11.58 -11.01
CA LYS A 147 -0.82 10.70 -11.55
C LYS A 147 -2.18 11.20 -11.09
N ASP A 148 -3.15 11.16 -12.00
CA ASP A 148 -4.51 11.60 -11.72
C ASP A 148 -5.18 10.61 -10.77
N LEU A 149 -5.16 10.92 -9.48
CA LEU A 149 -5.82 10.13 -8.44
C LEU A 149 -7.34 10.06 -8.64
N LEU A 150 -7.93 10.89 -9.50
CA LEU A 150 -9.36 10.80 -9.86
C LEU A 150 -9.69 9.47 -10.57
N ASN A 151 -8.71 8.93 -11.31
CA ASN A 151 -8.83 7.67 -12.03
C ASN A 151 -8.39 6.46 -11.21
N PHE A 152 -7.89 6.67 -9.99
CA PHE A 152 -7.54 5.58 -9.08
C PHE A 152 -8.81 5.03 -8.43
N ILE A 153 -8.98 3.72 -8.49
CA ILE A 153 -10.09 2.97 -7.89
C ILE A 153 -9.52 2.17 -6.72
N PRO A 154 -9.71 2.62 -5.47
CA PRO A 154 -9.28 1.88 -4.29
C PRO A 154 -10.02 0.54 -4.20
N THR A 155 -9.28 -0.52 -3.90
CA THR A 155 -9.79 -1.87 -3.64
C THR A 155 -9.53 -2.32 -2.20
N ASP A 156 -8.55 -1.71 -1.53
CA ASP A 156 -8.26 -1.98 -0.13
C ASP A 156 -7.67 -0.75 0.57
N MET A 157 -7.84 -0.67 1.89
CA MET A 157 -7.31 0.40 2.72
C MET A 157 -7.07 -0.09 4.15
N TYR A 158 -5.85 0.13 4.63
CA TYR A 158 -5.43 -0.24 5.97
C TYR A 158 -4.23 0.59 6.40
N PHE A 159 -3.94 0.64 7.69
CA PHE A 159 -2.69 1.23 8.18
C PHE A 159 -1.68 0.15 8.52
N ILE A 160 -0.41 0.51 8.43
CA ILE A 160 0.72 -0.30 8.87
C ILE A 160 1.42 0.42 10.02
N THR A 161 1.75 -0.32 11.06
CA THR A 161 2.66 0.13 12.11
C THR A 161 3.71 -0.93 12.47
N LYS A 162 4.85 -0.48 12.97
CA LYS A 162 5.88 -1.33 13.61
C LYS A 162 5.91 -1.15 15.14
N GLU A 163 5.11 -0.22 15.65
CA GLU A 163 5.00 0.09 17.07
C GLU A 163 3.86 -0.70 17.71
N SER A 164 3.87 -0.79 19.04
CA SER A 164 2.70 -1.23 19.79
C SER A 164 1.54 -0.26 19.56
N PHE A 165 0.34 -0.80 19.29
CA PHE A 165 -0.85 0.00 18.98
C PHE A 165 -1.29 0.93 20.13
N GLY A 166 -0.83 0.70 21.36
CA GLY A 166 -1.04 1.59 22.51
C GLY A 166 -0.13 2.85 22.53
N ASN A 167 0.78 3.00 21.56
CA ASN A 167 1.67 4.15 21.49
C ASN A 167 0.87 5.45 21.25
N ILE A 168 1.04 6.44 22.14
CA ILE A 168 0.27 7.69 22.09
C ILE A 168 0.54 8.51 20.81
N LEU A 169 1.75 8.43 20.25
CA LEU A 169 2.11 9.12 19.00
C LEU A 169 1.44 8.47 17.81
N LEU A 170 1.38 7.13 17.79
CA LEU A 170 0.64 6.38 16.78
C LEU A 170 -0.85 6.73 16.81
N ILE A 171 -1.46 6.75 17.99
CA ILE A 171 -2.89 7.09 18.15
C ILE A 171 -3.15 8.54 17.67
N LYS A 172 -2.22 9.47 17.92
CA LYS A 172 -2.31 10.84 17.39
C LYS A 172 -2.25 10.86 15.86
N GLU A 173 -1.28 10.16 15.25
CA GLU A 173 -1.19 10.06 13.78
C GLU A 173 -2.44 9.42 13.16
N LEU A 174 -2.96 8.36 13.78
CA LEU A 174 -4.20 7.70 13.37
C LEU A 174 -5.37 8.69 13.37
N ASN A 175 -5.55 9.45 14.45
CA ASN A 175 -6.62 10.45 14.55
C ASN A 175 -6.50 11.54 13.48
N VAL A 176 -5.29 11.97 13.12
CA VAL A 176 -5.07 12.91 12.03
C VAL A 176 -5.54 12.32 10.70
N PHE A 177 -5.14 11.09 10.38
CA PHE A 177 -5.64 10.43 9.17
C PHE A 177 -7.16 10.26 9.18
N LEU A 178 -7.74 9.81 10.29
CA LEU A 178 -9.18 9.66 10.44
C LEU A 178 -9.93 10.99 10.26
N SER A 179 -9.35 12.12 10.67
CA SER A 179 -9.95 13.46 10.44
C SER A 179 -10.03 13.85 8.97
N ILE A 180 -9.17 13.29 8.11
CA ILE A 180 -9.19 13.52 6.66
C ILE A 180 -10.18 12.57 6.00
N LEU A 181 -10.20 11.32 6.47
CA LEU A 181 -10.93 10.19 5.88
C LEU A 181 -12.42 10.15 6.25
N LYS A 182 -12.81 10.69 7.42
CA LYS A 182 -14.20 10.95 7.80
C LYS A 182 -14.73 12.21 7.09
#